data_AF-A0A7W6HSN0-F1
#
_entry.id   AF-A0A7W6HSN0-F1
#
_cell.length_a   1.000
_cell.length_b   1.000
_cell.length_c   1.000
_cell.angle_alpha   90.00
_cell.angle_beta   90.00
_cell.angle_gamma   90.00
#
_symmetry.space_group_name_H-M   'P 1'
#
loop_
_entity.id
_entity.type
_entity.pdbx_description
1 polymer ?
#
loop_
_entity_poly.entity_id
_entity_poly.type
_entity_poly.pdbx_seq_one_letter_code
_entity_poly.pdbx_strand_id
1 'polypeptide(L)'
;MTEEERKDMAELFASLKEVGKACEPYDIKTIRKNTVNTLSKRFYQEHFIMSAVLESFFVKNEISFKELNETIVNYIPKEFTWNISVAQINLIISKMIRLGLVEPIETDNKYAPNFKITDDGVKAYQAHTFQSLATSSFFNYQTYRMSILMMIVTIISVLVAILSIIVTIYVTNK
;
A
#
# COMPACT_ATOMS: atom_id res chain seq x y z
N MET A 1 25.36 -17.21 -11.69
CA MET A 1 25.27 -16.00 -12.52
C MET A 1 26.32 -16.12 -13.61
N THR A 2 25.89 -16.27 -14.85
CA THR A 2 26.77 -16.42 -16.02
C THR A 2 27.33 -15.06 -16.43
N GLU A 3 28.41 -15.02 -17.21
CA GLU A 3 28.99 -13.74 -17.65
C GLU A 3 28.10 -13.00 -18.65
N GLU A 4 27.20 -13.71 -19.30
CA GLU A 4 26.18 -13.12 -20.17
C GLU A 4 25.12 -12.38 -19.33
N GLU A 5 24.65 -12.97 -18.23
CA GLU A 5 23.74 -12.31 -17.28
C GLU A 5 24.37 -11.07 -16.64
N ARG A 6 25.68 -11.07 -16.38
CA ARG A 6 26.40 -9.90 -15.85
C ARG A 6 26.49 -8.77 -16.87
N LYS A 7 26.73 -9.11 -18.13
CA LYS A 7 26.83 -8.15 -19.22
C LYS A 7 25.47 -7.50 -19.52
N ASP A 8 24.41 -8.29 -19.55
CA ASP A 8 23.04 -7.80 -19.72
C ASP A 8 22.62 -6.89 -18.57
N MET A 9 22.99 -7.23 -17.33
CA MET A 9 22.73 -6.36 -16.17
C MET A 9 23.49 -5.03 -16.29
N ALA A 10 24.74 -5.05 -16.74
CA ALA A 10 25.56 -3.85 -16.91
C ALA A 10 25.00 -2.93 -18.01
N GLU A 11 24.52 -3.49 -19.12
CA GLU A 11 23.86 -2.74 -20.20
C GLU A 11 22.51 -2.16 -19.74
N LEU A 12 21.76 -2.91 -18.93
CA LEU A 12 20.53 -2.42 -18.29
C LEU A 12 20.80 -1.24 -17.35
N PHE A 13 21.83 -1.31 -16.50
CA PHE A 13 22.20 -0.19 -15.62
C PHE A 13 22.74 1.02 -16.39
N ALA A 14 23.44 0.80 -17.50
CA ALA A 14 23.93 1.88 -18.35
C ALA A 14 22.77 2.62 -19.05
N SER A 15 21.78 1.89 -19.57
CA SER A 15 20.59 2.48 -20.18
C SER A 15 19.73 3.25 -19.18
N LEU A 16 19.58 2.75 -17.94
CA LEU A 16 18.87 3.46 -16.87
C LEU A 16 19.56 4.77 -16.46
N LYS A 17 20.90 4.81 -16.53
CA LYS A 17 21.68 6.02 -16.24
C LYS A 17 21.47 7.11 -17.31
N GLU A 18 21.26 6.73 -18.56
CA GLU A 18 20.93 7.66 -19.64
C GLU A 18 19.46 8.11 -19.60
N VAL A 19 18.53 7.22 -19.22
CA VAL A 19 17.12 7.59 -18.98
C VAL A 19 17.00 8.58 -17.82
N GLY A 20 17.80 8.43 -16.77
CA GLY A 20 17.87 9.39 -15.65
C GLY A 20 18.33 10.79 -16.05
N LYS A 21 19.03 10.96 -17.18
CA LYS A 21 19.43 12.27 -17.72
C LYS A 21 18.33 12.93 -18.56
N ALA A 22 17.42 12.14 -19.14
CA ALA A 22 16.28 12.64 -19.94
C ALA A 22 15.08 13.06 -19.09
N CYS A 23 15.06 12.70 -17.80
CA CYS A 23 14.15 13.29 -16.84
C CYS A 23 14.73 14.61 -16.34
N GLU A 24 14.28 15.73 -16.92
CA GLU A 24 14.41 17.00 -16.20
C GLU A 24 13.84 16.78 -14.79
N PRO A 25 14.58 17.11 -13.72
CA PRO A 25 14.04 17.03 -12.38
C PRO A 25 12.79 17.90 -12.36
N TYR A 26 11.64 17.28 -12.04
CA TYR A 26 10.39 17.98 -11.78
C TYR A 26 10.71 19.24 -10.98
N ASP A 27 10.29 20.43 -11.45
CA ASP A 27 10.52 21.66 -10.70
C ASP A 27 9.74 21.63 -9.39
N ILE A 28 10.41 21.13 -8.34
CA ILE A 28 9.95 20.99 -6.95
C ILE A 28 9.50 22.36 -6.38
N LYS A 29 9.80 23.49 -7.04
CA LYS A 29 9.37 24.82 -6.58
C LYS A 29 7.86 25.02 -6.60
N THR A 30 7.10 24.16 -7.28
CA THR A 30 5.62 24.15 -7.21
C THR A 30 5.05 23.11 -6.23
N ILE A 31 5.86 22.58 -5.30
CA ILE A 31 5.33 21.87 -4.13
C ILE A 31 4.55 22.89 -3.30
N ARG A 32 3.21 22.90 -3.50
CA ARG A 32 2.24 23.35 -2.50
C ARG A 32 2.75 22.93 -1.14
N LYS A 33 2.77 23.84 -0.16
CA LYS A 33 3.13 23.62 1.25
C LYS A 33 2.34 22.44 1.85
N ASN A 34 2.71 21.21 1.50
CA ASN A 34 2.06 19.99 1.94
C ASN A 34 2.74 19.61 3.25
N THR A 35 1.95 19.44 4.31
CA THR A 35 2.49 18.90 5.56
C THR A 35 2.93 17.45 5.36
N VAL A 36 3.85 16.96 6.20
CA VAL A 36 4.25 15.53 6.22
C VAL A 36 3.02 14.63 6.23
N ASN A 37 1.99 15.00 7.00
CA ASN A 37 0.73 14.26 7.08
C ASN A 37 -0.03 14.23 5.75
N THR A 38 -0.09 15.35 5.03
CA THR A 38 -0.71 15.43 3.70
C THR A 38 0.00 14.53 2.68
N LEU A 39 1.33 14.47 2.76
CA LEU A 39 2.14 13.63 1.88
C LEU A 39 1.94 12.15 2.19
N SER A 40 2.02 11.75 3.47
CA SER A 40 1.79 10.38 3.91
C SER A 40 0.40 9.88 3.50
N LYS A 41 -0.63 10.72 3.65
CA LYS A 41 -2.00 10.39 3.21
C LYS A 41 -2.07 10.14 1.70
N ARG A 42 -1.40 10.97 0.89
CA ARG A 42 -1.36 10.79 -0.57
C ARG A 42 -0.64 9.51 -0.99
N PHE A 43 0.52 9.23 -0.41
CA PHE A 43 1.23 7.97 -0.65
C PHE A 43 0.35 6.78 -0.28
N TYR A 44 -0.26 6.80 0.90
CA TYR A 44 -1.17 5.74 1.32
C TYR A 44 -2.30 5.51 0.30
N GLN A 45 -2.98 6.58 -0.12
CA GLN A 45 -4.05 6.50 -1.13
C GLN A 45 -3.54 5.94 -2.46
N GLU A 46 -2.39 6.40 -2.93
CA GLU A 46 -1.77 5.95 -4.17
C GLU A 46 -1.45 4.46 -4.13
N HIS A 47 -0.73 4.01 -3.10
CA HIS A 47 -0.39 2.59 -2.92
C HIS A 47 -1.64 1.71 -2.79
N PHE A 48 -2.67 2.19 -2.10
CA PHE A 48 -3.92 1.46 -1.98
C PHE A 48 -4.65 1.31 -3.32
N ILE A 49 -4.73 2.39 -4.11
CA ILE A 49 -5.33 2.34 -5.46
C ILE A 49 -4.52 1.42 -6.37
N MET A 50 -3.18 1.47 -6.33
CA MET A 50 -2.34 0.53 -7.10
C MET A 50 -2.62 -0.92 -6.72
N SER A 51 -2.74 -1.22 -5.42
CA SER A 51 -3.11 -2.56 -4.96
C SER A 51 -4.50 -2.97 -5.44
N ALA A 52 -5.49 -2.07 -5.37
CA ALA A 52 -6.86 -2.34 -5.83
C ALA A 52 -6.92 -2.57 -7.35
N VAL A 53 -6.12 -1.84 -8.13
CA VAL A 53 -5.98 -2.07 -9.57
C VAL A 53 -5.43 -3.47 -9.83
N LEU A 54 -4.33 -3.85 -9.19
CA LEU A 54 -3.75 -5.20 -9.37
C LEU A 54 -4.71 -6.31 -8.93
N GLU A 55 -5.40 -6.13 -7.80
CA GLU A 55 -6.43 -7.05 -7.30
C GLU A 55 -7.56 -7.26 -8.32
N SER A 56 -7.97 -6.20 -9.03
CA SER A 56 -9.07 -6.28 -10.00
C SER A 56 -8.79 -7.27 -11.14
N PHE A 57 -7.50 -7.50 -11.46
CA PHE A 57 -7.09 -8.43 -12.50
C PHE A 57 -7.05 -9.89 -12.07
N PHE A 58 -7.20 -10.18 -10.77
CA PHE A 58 -7.24 -11.56 -10.28
C PHE A 58 -8.50 -12.29 -10.75
N VAL A 59 -9.62 -11.57 -10.90
CA VAL A 59 -10.89 -12.15 -11.36
C VAL A 59 -10.97 -12.22 -12.88
N LYS A 60 -10.38 -11.24 -13.59
CA LYS A 60 -10.35 -11.17 -15.05
C LYS A 60 -8.99 -10.63 -15.52
N ASN A 61 -8.35 -11.30 -16.47
CA ASN A 61 -7.08 -10.82 -17.05
C ASN A 61 -7.22 -9.50 -17.81
N GLU A 62 -8.43 -9.20 -18.29
CA GLU A 62 -8.76 -7.96 -18.99
C GLU A 62 -9.94 -7.27 -18.30
N ILE A 63 -9.83 -5.96 -18.09
CA ILE A 63 -10.85 -5.16 -17.42
C ILE A 63 -11.09 -3.85 -18.17
N SER A 64 -12.35 -3.45 -18.31
CA SER A 64 -12.67 -2.14 -18.86
C SER A 64 -12.38 -1.02 -17.87
N PHE A 65 -12.08 0.19 -18.35
CA PHE A 65 -11.90 1.36 -17.48
C PHE A 65 -13.08 1.61 -16.54
N LYS A 66 -14.30 1.33 -17.00
CA LYS A 66 -15.52 1.46 -16.18
C LYS A 66 -15.52 0.46 -15.03
N GLU A 67 -15.35 -0.83 -15.32
CA GLU A 67 -15.31 -1.90 -14.31
C GLU A 67 -14.15 -1.70 -13.33
N LEU A 68 -12.99 -1.21 -13.82
CA LEU A 68 -11.84 -0.91 -12.98
C LEU A 68 -12.16 0.19 -11.96
N ASN A 69 -12.76 1.30 -12.40
CA ASN A 69 -13.17 2.37 -11.49
C ASN A 69 -14.22 1.90 -10.48
N GLU A 70 -15.22 1.14 -10.91
CA GLU A 70 -16.23 0.56 -10.01
C GLU A 70 -15.59 -0.34 -8.96
N THR A 71 -14.64 -1.19 -9.37
CA THR A 71 -13.90 -2.07 -8.47
C THR A 71 -13.09 -1.29 -7.45
N ILE A 72 -12.34 -0.27 -7.91
CA ILE A 72 -11.54 0.61 -7.03
C ILE A 72 -12.44 1.30 -6.00
N VAL A 73 -13.56 1.90 -6.42
CA VAL A 73 -14.49 2.61 -5.53
C VAL A 73 -15.10 1.65 -4.49
N ASN A 74 -15.38 0.41 -4.87
CA ASN A 74 -15.94 -0.60 -3.97
C ASN A 74 -14.89 -1.21 -3.01
N TYR A 75 -13.62 -1.26 -3.43
CA TYR A 75 -12.53 -1.86 -2.64
C TYR A 75 -11.93 -0.89 -1.62
N ILE A 76 -12.05 0.42 -1.88
CA ILE A 76 -11.51 1.46 -1.00
C ILE A 76 -12.40 1.62 0.25
N PRO A 77 -11.81 1.75 1.46
CA PRO A 77 -12.58 2.04 2.68
C PRO A 77 -13.41 3.31 2.52
N LYS A 78 -14.64 3.31 3.07
CA LYS A 78 -15.61 4.41 2.92
C LYS A 78 -15.09 5.76 3.44
N GLU A 79 -14.10 5.77 4.33
CA GLU A 79 -13.48 7.02 4.79
C GLU A 79 -12.64 7.72 3.69
N PHE A 80 -12.25 6.99 2.64
CA PHE A 80 -11.44 7.48 1.53
C PHE A 80 -12.24 7.77 0.26
N THR A 81 -13.42 7.17 0.07
CA THR A 81 -14.22 7.27 -1.17
C THR A 81 -14.61 8.70 -1.53
N TRP A 82 -14.75 9.59 -0.56
CA TRP A 82 -15.08 11.01 -0.79
C TRP A 82 -13.89 11.90 -1.18
N ASN A 83 -12.65 11.38 -1.15
CA ASN A 83 -11.43 12.18 -1.28
C ASN A 83 -10.54 11.80 -2.47
N ILE A 84 -10.98 10.90 -3.36
CA ILE A 84 -10.19 10.45 -4.51
C ILE A 84 -10.94 10.84 -5.79
N SER A 85 -10.35 11.73 -6.58
CA SER A 85 -10.94 12.13 -7.86
C SER A 85 -10.65 11.10 -8.95
N VAL A 86 -11.53 10.98 -9.94
CA VAL A 86 -11.30 10.14 -11.13
C VAL A 86 -10.00 10.53 -11.83
N ALA A 87 -9.66 11.83 -11.87
CA ALA A 87 -8.39 12.29 -12.42
C ALA A 87 -7.18 11.73 -11.67
N GLN A 88 -7.27 11.60 -10.34
CA GLN A 88 -6.20 11.01 -9.53
C GLN A 88 -6.05 9.51 -9.79
N ILE A 89 -7.17 8.79 -9.94
CA ILE A 89 -7.15 7.38 -10.34
C ILE A 89 -6.47 7.22 -11.72
N ASN A 90 -6.82 8.07 -12.68
CA ASN A 90 -6.21 8.06 -14.02
C ASN A 90 -4.70 8.31 -14.00
N LEU A 91 -4.23 9.22 -13.15
CA LEU A 91 -2.80 9.48 -12.97
C LEU A 91 -2.07 8.26 -12.41
N ILE A 92 -2.70 7.55 -11.47
CA ILE A 92 -2.12 6.35 -10.86
C ILE A 92 -2.09 5.20 -11.88
N ILE A 93 -3.16 4.98 -12.64
CA ILE A 93 -3.17 3.99 -13.73
C ILE A 93 -2.09 4.33 -14.77
N SER A 94 -1.96 5.61 -15.13
CA SER A 94 -0.91 6.07 -16.05
C SER A 94 0.49 5.79 -15.51
N LYS A 95 0.70 5.96 -14.20
CA LYS A 95 1.96 5.59 -13.54
C LYS A 95 2.19 4.07 -13.60
N MET A 96 1.17 3.26 -13.34
CA MET A 96 1.27 1.80 -13.43
C MET A 96 1.61 1.32 -14.84
N ILE A 97 1.06 1.98 -15.86
CA ILE A 97 1.42 1.72 -17.27
C ILE A 97 2.88 2.05 -17.53
N ARG A 98 3.36 3.21 -17.06
CA ARG A 98 4.77 3.60 -17.19
C ARG A 98 5.73 2.66 -16.46
N LEU A 99 5.28 2.08 -15.35
CA LEU A 99 6.03 1.07 -14.60
C LEU A 99 5.95 -0.33 -15.23
N GLY A 100 5.21 -0.50 -16.32
CA GLY A 100 5.04 -1.77 -17.00
C GLY A 100 4.21 -2.79 -16.22
N LEU A 101 3.38 -2.36 -15.26
CA LEU A 101 2.55 -3.25 -14.42
C LEU A 101 1.21 -3.59 -15.09
N VAL A 102 0.71 -2.67 -15.91
CA VAL A 102 -0.57 -2.77 -16.61
C VAL A 102 -0.37 -2.20 -18.01
N GLU A 103 -1.04 -2.71 -19.02
CA GLU A 103 -0.98 -2.19 -20.37
C GLU A 103 -2.38 -1.92 -20.92
N PRO A 104 -2.57 -0.82 -21.67
CA PRO A 104 -3.83 -0.56 -22.34
C PRO A 104 -3.98 -1.50 -23.53
N ILE A 105 -5.19 -2.03 -23.71
CA ILE A 105 -5.60 -2.75 -24.91
C ILE A 105 -6.16 -1.72 -25.88
N GLU A 106 -5.67 -1.71 -27.12
CA GLU A 106 -6.22 -0.85 -28.16
C GLU A 106 -7.69 -1.20 -28.39
N THR A 107 -8.57 -0.21 -28.18
CA THR A 107 -9.99 -0.29 -28.49
C THR A 107 -10.35 0.83 -29.45
N ASP A 108 -11.44 0.66 -30.20
CA ASP A 108 -11.97 1.69 -31.10
C ASP A 108 -12.27 3.02 -30.37
N ASN A 109 -12.48 2.96 -29.05
CA ASN A 109 -12.70 4.12 -28.19
C ASN A 109 -11.45 4.48 -27.37
N LYS A 110 -10.64 5.40 -27.91
CA LYS A 110 -9.45 5.95 -27.25
C LYS A 110 -9.70 6.58 -25.86
N TYR A 111 -10.95 6.93 -25.53
CA TYR A 111 -11.33 7.53 -24.25
C TYR A 111 -11.80 6.51 -23.20
N ALA A 112 -11.95 5.24 -23.58
CA ALA A 112 -12.32 4.14 -22.68
C ALA A 112 -11.49 2.89 -23.02
N PRO A 113 -10.17 2.92 -22.79
CA PRO A 113 -9.34 1.76 -23.02
C PRO A 113 -9.71 0.63 -22.06
N ASN A 114 -9.58 -0.59 -22.54
CA ASN A 114 -9.48 -1.75 -21.66
C ASN A 114 -8.03 -1.90 -21.20
N PHE A 115 -7.83 -2.63 -20.12
CA PHE A 115 -6.51 -2.87 -19.56
C PHE A 115 -6.28 -4.36 -19.39
N LYS A 116 -5.02 -4.78 -19.48
CA LYS A 116 -4.56 -6.10 -19.04
C LYS A 116 -3.36 -5.97 -18.12
N ILE A 117 -3.25 -6.90 -17.17
CA ILE A 117 -2.08 -7.00 -16.29
C ILE A 117 -0.92 -7.62 -17.06
N THR A 118 0.31 -7.14 -16.79
CA THR A 118 1.53 -7.71 -17.37
C THR A 118 2.12 -8.76 -16.43
N ASP A 119 3.09 -9.56 -16.92
CA ASP A 119 3.83 -10.51 -16.07
C ASP A 119 4.54 -9.83 -14.89
N ASP A 120 5.08 -8.62 -15.11
CA ASP A 120 5.72 -7.84 -14.06
C ASP A 120 4.69 -7.26 -13.08
N GLY A 121 3.50 -6.91 -13.56
CA GLY A 121 2.34 -6.59 -12.72
C GLY A 121 1.95 -7.75 -11.81
N VAL A 122 1.91 -8.97 -12.34
CA VAL A 122 1.63 -10.20 -11.57
C VAL A 122 2.71 -10.42 -10.51
N LYS A 123 4.00 -10.33 -10.86
CA LYS A 123 5.11 -10.47 -9.89
C LYS A 123 5.05 -9.40 -8.80
N ALA A 124 4.77 -8.14 -9.18
CA ALA A 124 4.65 -7.04 -8.22
C ALA A 124 3.50 -7.27 -7.25
N TYR A 125 2.35 -7.75 -7.75
CA TYR A 125 1.21 -8.10 -6.93
C TYR A 125 1.53 -9.27 -5.97
N GLN A 126 2.15 -10.33 -6.46
CA GLN A 126 2.58 -11.46 -5.62
C GLN A 126 3.53 -10.99 -4.50
N ALA A 127 4.54 -10.20 -4.84
CA ALA A 127 5.48 -9.64 -3.87
C ALA A 127 4.77 -8.78 -2.82
N HIS A 128 3.85 -7.91 -3.24
CA HIS A 128 3.03 -7.10 -2.34
C HIS A 128 2.18 -7.97 -1.41
N THR A 129 1.51 -8.99 -1.93
CA THR A 129 0.69 -9.92 -1.14
C THR A 129 1.53 -10.66 -0.10
N PHE A 130 2.71 -11.17 -0.47
CA PHE A 130 3.62 -11.81 0.49
C PHE A 130 4.12 -10.84 1.56
N GLN A 131 4.50 -9.62 1.17
CA GLN A 131 4.92 -8.58 2.13
C GLN A 131 3.79 -8.21 3.08
N SER A 132 2.56 -8.05 2.57
CA SER A 132 1.37 -7.74 3.36
C SER A 132 1.05 -8.85 4.35
N LEU A 133 1.07 -10.12 3.91
CA LEU A 133 0.87 -11.28 4.78
C LEU A 133 1.94 -11.37 5.87
N ALA A 134 3.21 -11.19 5.52
CA ALA A 134 4.31 -11.21 6.48
C ALA A 134 4.17 -10.08 7.52
N THR A 135 3.87 -8.88 7.05
CA THR A 135 3.70 -7.68 7.88
C THR A 135 2.51 -7.81 8.81
N SER A 136 1.35 -8.22 8.29
CA SER A 136 0.13 -8.48 9.06
C SER A 136 0.35 -9.57 10.10
N SER A 137 0.99 -10.68 9.73
CA SER A 137 1.32 -11.77 10.67
C SER A 137 2.24 -11.30 11.79
N PHE A 138 3.26 -10.50 11.46
CA PHE A 138 4.15 -9.90 12.46
C PHE A 138 3.41 -8.97 13.39
N PHE A 139 2.61 -8.02 12.87
CA PHE A 139 1.84 -7.10 13.70
C PHE A 139 0.81 -7.82 14.57
N ASN A 140 0.14 -8.85 14.06
CA ASN A 140 -0.81 -9.65 14.83
C ASN A 140 -0.10 -10.40 15.95
N TYR A 141 1.07 -10.97 15.70
CA TYR A 141 1.87 -11.61 16.73
C TYR A 141 2.34 -10.63 17.81
N GLN A 142 2.84 -9.45 17.42
CA GLN A 142 3.22 -8.41 18.38
C GLN A 142 2.02 -7.91 19.19
N THR A 143 0.86 -7.76 18.55
CA THR A 143 -0.39 -7.38 19.22
C THR A 143 -0.83 -8.46 20.21
N TYR A 144 -0.73 -9.75 19.85
CA TYR A 144 -0.99 -10.86 20.75
C TYR A 144 -0.04 -10.86 21.97
N ARG A 145 1.26 -10.67 21.74
CA ARG A 145 2.25 -10.54 22.83
C ARG A 145 1.95 -9.35 23.74
N MET A 146 1.62 -8.20 23.17
CA MET A 146 1.24 -7.00 23.93
C MET A 146 -0.05 -7.22 24.70
N SER A 147 -1.02 -7.94 24.14
CA SER A 147 -2.27 -8.31 24.82
C SER A 147 -1.99 -9.20 26.04
N ILE A 148 -1.11 -10.20 25.92
CA ILE A 148 -0.67 -11.02 27.06
C ILE A 148 -0.01 -10.15 28.13
N LEU A 149 0.90 -9.25 27.74
CA LEU A 149 1.55 -8.33 28.68
C LEU A 149 0.53 -7.44 29.40
N MET A 150 -0.43 -6.87 28.67
CA MET A 150 -1.50 -6.04 29.23
C MET A 150 -2.40 -6.84 30.18
N MET A 151 -2.70 -8.10 29.86
CA MET A 151 -3.45 -9.00 30.76
C MET A 151 -2.69 -9.23 32.07
N ILE A 152 -1.38 -9.49 32.01
CA ILE A 152 -0.54 -9.66 33.20
C ILE A 152 -0.53 -8.38 34.06
N VAL A 153 -0.34 -7.22 33.43
CA VAL A 153 -0.38 -5.91 34.12
C VAL A 153 -1.75 -5.68 34.79
N THR A 154 -2.84 -6.09 34.14
CA THR A 154 -4.19 -5.97 34.69
C THR A 154 -4.36 -6.85 35.93
N ILE A 155 -3.90 -8.11 35.90
CA ILE A 155 -3.96 -9.03 37.05
C ILE A 155 -3.16 -8.46 38.24
N ILE A 156 -1.93 -7.98 38.00
CA ILE A 156 -1.11 -7.35 39.04
C ILE A 156 -1.82 -6.12 39.62
N SER A 157 -2.43 -5.29 38.78
CA SER A 157 -3.17 -4.10 39.22
C SER A 157 -4.36 -4.46 40.11
N VAL A 158 -5.09 -5.53 39.78
CA VAL A 158 -6.20 -6.04 40.60
C VAL A 158 -5.68 -6.56 41.95
N LEU A 159 -4.57 -7.31 41.98
CA LEU A 159 -3.97 -7.79 43.23
C LEU A 159 -3.52 -6.63 44.13
N VAL A 160 -2.89 -5.60 43.55
CA VAL A 160 -2.50 -4.37 44.28
C VAL A 160 -3.73 -3.66 44.83
N ALA A 161 -4.82 -3.58 44.08
CA ALA A 161 -6.07 -2.98 44.54
C ALA A 161 -6.68 -3.75 45.73
N ILE A 162 -6.72 -5.08 45.67
CA ILE A 162 -7.21 -5.93 46.77
C ILE A 162 -6.34 -5.74 48.02
N LEU A 163 -5.01 -5.77 47.88
CA LEU A 163 -4.09 -5.54 49.00
C LEU A 163 -4.29 -4.16 49.63
N SER A 164 -4.50 -3.12 48.81
CA SER A 164 -4.76 -1.76 49.29
C SER A 164 -6.04 -1.68 50.13
N ILE A 165 -7.10 -2.40 49.72
CA ILE A 165 -8.36 -2.49 50.49
C ILE A 165 -8.11 -3.20 51.83
N ILE A 166 -7.40 -4.34 51.82
CA ILE A 166 -7.08 -5.09 53.04
C ILE A 166 -6.27 -4.24 54.03
N VAL A 167 -5.23 -3.55 53.55
CA VAL A 167 -4.42 -2.65 54.37
C VAL A 167 -5.28 -1.52 54.94
N THR A 168 -6.16 -0.93 54.13
CA THR A 168 -7.07 0.13 54.58
C THR A 168 -8.00 -0.35 55.69
N ILE A 169 -8.62 -1.53 55.53
CA ILE A 169 -9.48 -2.14 56.55
C ILE A 169 -8.68 -2.41 57.84
N TYR A 170 -7.47 -2.96 57.72
CA TYR A 170 -6.62 -3.27 58.86
C TYR A 170 -6.20 -2.00 59.63
N VAL A 171 -5.82 -0.94 58.92
CA VAL A 171 -5.47 0.35 59.53
C VAL A 171 -6.68 1.02 60.19
N THR A 172 -7.87 0.90 59.59
CA THR A 172 -9.10 1.54 60.10
C THR A 172 -9.70 0.79 61.31
N ASN A 173 -9.49 -0.53 61.40
CA ASN A 173 -9.96 -1.36 62.52
C ASN A 173 -8.96 -1.46 63.69
N LYS A 174 -7.89 -0.66 63.66
CA LYS A 174 -6.87 -0.58 64.71
C LYS A 174 -7.01 0.73 65.48
#